data_AF-A0A930TYD2-F1
#
_entry.id   AF-A0A930TYD2-F1
#
_cell.length_a   1.000
_cell.length_b   1.000
_cell.length_c   1.000
_cell.angle_alpha   90.00
_cell.angle_beta   90.00
_cell.angle_gamma   90.00
#
_symmetry.space_group_name_H-M   'P 1'
#
loop_
_entity.id
_entity.type
_entity.pdbx_description
1 polymer ?
#
loop_
_entity_poly.entity_id
_entity_poly.type
_entity_poly.pdbx_seq_one_letter_code
_entity_poly.pdbx_strand_id
1 'polypeptide(L)' 'MQYEDFMAASRRADPSFAQVSGYVKKEIALKFKATCTMTETSQSEAMEEALLMWLAQKKASL' A
#
# COMPACT_ATOMS: atom_id res chain seq x y z
N MET A 1 3.98 -22.47 -29.21
CA MET A 1 4.57 -21.49 -28.28
C MET A 1 3.55 -20.37 -28.12
N GLN A 2 2.61 -20.54 -27.21
CA GLN A 2 1.67 -19.47 -26.83
C GLN A 2 2.35 -18.69 -25.72
N TYR A 3 2.61 -17.41 -25.97
CA TYR A 3 3.02 -16.46 -24.95
C TYR A 3 1.83 -16.30 -24.00
N GLU A 4 1.85 -17.05 -22.91
CA GLU A 4 0.94 -16.87 -21.80
C GLU A 4 1.09 -15.43 -21.29
N ASP A 5 -0.01 -14.67 -21.33
CA ASP A 5 -0.19 -13.37 -20.69
C ASP A 5 -0.05 -13.49 -19.16
N PHE A 6 1.14 -13.82 -18.66
CA PHE A 6 1.49 -13.82 -17.23
C PHE A 6 1.63 -12.40 -16.66
N MET A 7 1.42 -11.37 -17.46
CA MET A 7 1.54 -9.98 -17.03
C MET A 7 0.26 -9.51 -16.36
N ALA A 8 0.30 -9.56 -15.02
CA ALA A 8 -0.64 -8.99 -14.06
C ALA A 8 -1.76 -9.91 -13.54
N ALA A 9 -1.37 -10.97 -12.80
CA ALA A 9 -2.16 -11.33 -11.63
C ALA A 9 -2.23 -10.08 -10.73
N SER A 10 -3.38 -9.37 -10.76
CA SER A 10 -3.61 -8.20 -9.92
C SER A 10 -3.37 -8.60 -8.46
N ARG A 11 -2.73 -7.74 -7.64
CA ARG A 11 -2.56 -7.99 -6.18
C ARG A 11 -3.87 -8.36 -5.46
N ARG A 12 -5.03 -8.12 -6.09
CA ARG A 12 -6.36 -8.55 -5.63
C ARG A 12 -6.60 -10.06 -5.72
N ALA A 13 -5.92 -10.77 -6.62
CA ALA A 13 -6.09 -12.20 -6.86
C ALA A 13 -5.03 -13.05 -6.16
N ASP A 14 -4.00 -12.44 -5.59
CA ASP A 14 -2.94 -13.13 -4.85
C ASP A 14 -3.36 -13.32 -3.39
N PRO A 15 -3.47 -14.57 -2.88
CA PRO A 15 -3.89 -14.85 -1.52
C PRO A 15 -2.91 -14.36 -0.44
N SER A 16 -1.69 -13.98 -0.83
CA SER A 16 -0.68 -13.40 0.04
C SER A 16 -0.96 -11.94 0.38
N PHE A 17 -1.90 -11.29 -0.32
CA PHE A 17 -2.27 -9.90 -0.11
C PHE A 17 -3.68 -9.78 0.47
N ALA A 18 -3.85 -8.84 1.42
CA ALA A 18 -5.13 -8.46 1.97
C ALA A 18 -5.39 -6.96 1.75
N GLN A 19 -6.63 -6.59 1.43
CA GLN A 19 -7.02 -5.19 1.31
C GLN A 19 -7.28 -4.59 2.70
N VAL A 20 -6.62 -3.48 3.01
CA VAL A 20 -6.90 -2.65 4.19
C VAL A 20 -7.65 -1.39 3.74
N SER A 21 -8.79 -1.09 4.34
CA SER A 21 -9.65 0.05 3.98
C SER A 21 -10.05 0.87 5.21
N GLY A 22 -10.19 2.19 5.02
CA GLY A 22 -10.56 3.12 6.09
C GLY A 22 -10.73 4.55 5.57
N TYR A 23 -11.36 5.41 6.39
CA TYR A 23 -11.54 6.83 6.08
C TYR A 23 -10.53 7.69 6.84
N VAL A 24 -9.93 8.66 6.13
CA VAL A 24 -9.08 9.71 6.70
C VAL A 24 -9.56 11.09 6.26
N LYS A 25 -9.09 12.15 6.93
CA LYS A 25 -9.39 13.52 6.50
C LYS A 25 -8.91 13.75 5.06
N LYS A 26 -9.70 14.45 4.24
CA LYS A 26 -9.40 14.75 2.83
C LYS A 26 -8.01 15.36 2.64
N GLU A 27 -7.62 16.27 3.52
CA GLU A 27 -6.30 16.92 3.50
C GLU A 27 -5.16 15.90 3.63
N ILE A 28 -5.30 14.92 4.53
CA ILE A 28 -4.31 13.86 4.73
C ILE A 28 -4.20 13.01 3.47
N ALA A 29 -5.34 12.59 2.90
CA ALA A 29 -5.36 11.78 1.68
C ALA A 29 -4.72 12.52 0.48
N LEU A 30 -4.91 13.84 0.37
CA LEU A 30 -4.28 14.64 -0.68
C LEU A 30 -2.77 14.73 -0.50
N LYS A 31 -2.29 15.05 0.71
CA LYS A 31 -0.86 15.10 1.01
C LYS A 31 -0.19 13.76 0.75
N PHE A 32 -0.79 12.66 1.24
CA PHE A 32 -0.29 11.30 1.00
C PHE A 32 -0.09 11.00 -0.49
N LYS A 33 -1.11 11.27 -1.31
CA LYS A 33 -1.02 11.04 -2.77
C LYS A 33 0.02 11.92 -3.44
N ALA A 34 0.09 13.20 -3.06
CA ALA A 34 1.10 14.11 -3.58
C ALA A 34 2.52 13.64 -3.22
N THR A 35 2.75 13.21 -1.97
CA THR A 35 4.03 12.66 -1.53
C THR A 35 4.40 11.42 -2.33
N CYS A 36 3.48 10.47 -2.51
CA CYS A 36 3.72 9.27 -3.33
C CYS A 36 4.20 9.64 -4.75
N THR A 37 3.56 10.64 -5.38
CA THR A 37 3.98 11.12 -6.70
C THR A 37 5.36 11.78 -6.66
N MET A 38 5.63 12.63 -5.67
CA MET A 38 6.91 13.32 -5.53
C MET A 38 8.09 12.36 -5.26
N THR A 39 7.83 11.23 -4.61
CA THR A 39 8.85 10.24 -4.24
C THR A 39 8.88 9.03 -5.19
N GLU A 40 8.13 9.08 -6.29
CA GLU A 40 8.00 7.97 -7.25
C GLU A 40 7.63 6.62 -6.58
N THR A 41 6.84 6.68 -5.51
CA THR A 41 6.43 5.51 -4.72
C THR A 41 4.97 5.17 -5.00
N SER A 42 4.63 3.89 -5.10
CA SER A 42 3.22 3.51 -5.24
C SER A 42 2.47 3.71 -3.92
N GLN A 43 1.17 4.02 -4.01
CA GLN A 43 0.33 4.13 -2.80
C GLN A 43 0.31 2.83 -1.98
N SER A 44 0.45 1.66 -2.63
CA SER A 44 0.47 0.38 -1.92
C SER A 44 1.75 0.21 -1.10
N GLU A 45 2.91 0.55 -1.66
CA GLU A 45 4.19 0.52 -0.94
C GLU A 45 4.20 1.52 0.23
N ALA A 46 3.75 2.75 -0.01
CA ALA A 46 3.69 3.77 1.03
C ALA A 46 2.71 3.41 2.16
N MET A 47 1.59 2.73 1.85
CA MET A 47 0.70 2.19 2.88
C MET A 47 1.36 1.07 3.67
N GLU A 48 2.08 0.16 3.01
CA GLU A 48 2.78 -0.94 3.66
C GLU A 48 3.86 -0.43 4.63
N GLU A 49 4.66 0.56 4.21
CA GLU A 49 5.64 1.24 5.06
C GLU A 49 4.96 1.89 6.28
N ALA A 50 3.88 2.66 6.07
CA ALA A 50 3.16 3.32 7.15
C ALA A 50 2.55 2.32 8.15
N LEU A 51 2.02 1.19 7.67
CA LEU A 51 1.49 0.12 8.52
C LEU A 51 2.59 -0.56 9.33
N LEU A 52 3.74 -0.86 8.73
CA LEU A 52 4.90 -1.42 9.44
C LEU A 52 5.40 -0.48 10.54
N MET A 53 5.50 0.83 10.25
CA MET A 53 5.87 1.84 11.24
C MET A 53 4.88 1.89 12.41
N TRP A 54 3.57 1.89 12.11
CA TRP A 54 2.54 1.89 13.15
C TRP A 54 2.60 0.63 14.03
N LEU A 55 2.74 -0.54 13.41
CA LEU A 55 2.86 -1.82 14.13
C LEU A 55 4.13 -1.87 14.99
N ALA A 56 5.26 -1.35 14.49
CA ALA A 56 6.50 -1.27 15.25
C ALA A 56 6.34 -0.39 16.50
N GLN A 57 5.69 0.77 16.37
CA GLN A 57 5.39 1.65 17.51
C GLN A 57 4.50 0.97 18.56
N LYS A 58 3.52 0.17 18.12
CA LYS A 58 2.63 -0.56 19.03
C LYS A 58 3.29 -1.76 19.69
N LYS A 59 4.17 -2.49 18.99
CA LYS A 59 4.97 -3.57 19.60
C LYS A 59 5.98 -3.05 20.62
N ALA A 60 6.51 -1.84 20.44
CA ALA A 60 7.36 -1.20 21.45
C ALA A 60 6.57 -0.74 22.70
N SER A 61 5.24 -0.77 22.64
CA SER A 61 4.33 -0.34 23.71
C SER A 61 3.51 -1.49 24.32
N LEU A 62 3.77 -2.74 23.90
CA LEU A 62 3.21 -3.99 24.43
C LEU A 62 4.33 -4.75 25.16
#